data_AF-A0A7V5YIF1-F1
#
_entry.id   AF-A0A7V5YIF1-F1
#
_cell.length_a   1.000
_cell.length_b   1.000
_cell.length_c   1.000
_cell.angle_alpha   90.00
_cell.angle_beta   90.00
_cell.angle_gamma   90.00
#
_symmetry.space_group_name_H-M   'P 1'
#
loop_
_entity.id
_entity.type
_entity.pdbx_description
1 polymer ?
#
loop_
_entity_poly.entity_id
_entity_poly.type
_entity_poly.pdbx_seq_one_letter_code
_entity_poly.pdbx_strand_id
1 'polypeptide(L)'
;MALMLTYLLGDVMRIFAGDFYAGEMGGQTATQWMWFAAALLMLIPIVMVVLTLMVPYPAIRWVCIVAAGFLFVFNAVSVHTYPGHYDKFLIIVGLAFNVLTIWLAAAWRTPA
;
A
#
# COMPACT_ATOMS: atom_id res chain seq x y z
N MET A 1 -1.55 0.00 -7.86
CA MET A 1 -2.88 0.57 -7.49
C MET A 1 -3.66 -0.29 -6.51
N ALA A 2 -3.66 -1.62 -6.64
CA ALA A 2 -4.46 -2.52 -5.80
C ALA A 2 -4.31 -2.28 -4.28
N LEU A 3 -3.10 -2.01 -3.79
CA LEU A 3 -2.85 -1.73 -2.37
C LEU A 3 -3.56 -0.48 -1.83
N MET A 4 -3.51 0.62 -2.58
CA MET A 4 -4.20 1.85 -2.17
C MET A 4 -5.72 1.61 -2.14
N LEU A 5 -6.25 0.86 -3.11
CA LEU A 5 -7.66 0.51 -3.14
C LEU A 5 -8.06 -0.42 -1.98
N THR A 6 -7.19 -1.36 -1.57
CA THR A 6 -7.45 -2.19 -0.39
C THR A 6 -7.44 -1.37 0.89
N TYR A 7 -6.59 -0.33 0.99
CA TYR A 7 -6.64 0.58 2.12
C TYR A 7 -7.92 1.42 2.15
N LEU A 8 -8.31 2.00 1.01
CA LEU A 8 -9.54 2.77 0.88
C LEU A 8 -10.77 1.92 1.27
N LEU A 9 -10.82 0.67 0.80
CA LEU A 9 -11.88 -0.26 1.17
C LEU A 9 -11.89 -0.57 2.67
N GLY A 10 -10.71 -0.76 3.28
CA GLY A 10 -10.57 -0.93 4.74
C GLY A 10 -11.12 0.27 5.51
N ASP A 11 -10.76 1.49 5.10
CA ASP A 11 -11.23 2.72 5.75
C ASP A 11 -12.76 2.88 5.63
N VAL A 12 -13.33 2.60 4.47
CA VAL A 12 -14.80 2.60 4.27
C VAL A 12 -15.47 1.58 5.19
N MET A 13 -14.94 0.37 5.30
CA MET A 13 -15.50 -0.65 6.19
C MET A 13 -15.39 -0.26 7.67
N ARG A 14 -14.29 0.35 8.12
CA ARG A 14 -14.15 0.85 9.51
C ARG A 14 -15.17 1.92 9.84
N ILE A 15 -15.46 2.83 8.90
CA ILE A 15 -16.50 3.84 9.07
C ILE A 15 -17.87 3.17 9.25
N PHE A 16 -18.21 2.19 8.42
CA PHE A 16 -19.50 1.48 8.53
C PHE A 16 -19.59 0.54 9.73
N ALA A 17 -18.48 -0.02 10.20
CA ALA A 17 -18.42 -0.88 11.38
C ALA A 17 -18.59 -0.09 12.70
N GLY A 18 -18.43 1.24 12.68
CA GLY A 18 -18.47 2.08 13.88
C GLY A 18 -17.15 2.11 14.66
N ASP A 19 -16.10 1.47 14.14
CA ASP A 19 -14.74 1.45 14.72
C ASP A 19 -13.93 2.72 14.39
N PHE A 20 -14.59 3.76 13.85
CA PHE A 20 -13.97 5.01 13.41
C PHE A 20 -14.12 6.11 14.47
N TYR A 21 -13.01 6.48 15.10
CA TYR A 21 -12.91 7.63 15.99
C TYR A 21 -12.35 8.82 15.23
N ALA A 22 -13.16 9.88 15.07
CA ALA A 22 -12.77 11.03 14.27
C ALA A 22 -11.56 11.74 14.88
N GLY A 23 -10.50 11.90 14.08
CA GLY A 23 -9.26 12.52 14.54
C GLY A 23 -8.31 11.57 15.29
N GLU A 24 -8.60 10.27 15.36
CA GLU A 24 -7.69 9.27 15.90
C GLU A 24 -7.10 8.36 14.81
N MET A 25 -5.86 7.95 15.02
CA MET A 25 -5.17 6.92 14.25
C MET A 25 -4.50 5.95 15.21
N GLY A 26 -4.88 4.67 15.16
CA GLY A 26 -4.32 3.66 16.05
C GLY A 26 -4.60 3.90 17.54
N GLY A 27 -5.76 4.49 17.88
CA GLY A 27 -6.16 4.78 19.26
C GLY A 27 -5.45 5.98 19.90
N GLN A 28 -4.76 6.80 19.10
CA GLN A 28 -4.16 8.06 19.55
C GLN A 28 -4.67 9.21 18.69
N THR A 29 -4.73 10.41 19.27
CA THR A 29 -5.05 11.63 18.52
C THR A 29 -4.04 11.84 17.40
N ALA A 30 -4.54 11.83 16.17
CA ALA A 30 -3.73 11.85 14.97
C ALA A 30 -3.08 13.24 14.81
N THR A 31 -1.78 13.29 15.04
CA THR A 31 -0.99 14.52 14.86
C THR A 31 -0.86 14.89 13.38
N GLN A 32 -0.61 16.16 13.07
CA GLN A 32 -0.40 16.63 11.69
C GLN A 32 0.68 15.82 10.95
N TRP A 33 1.75 15.43 11.65
CA TRP A 33 2.80 14.59 11.09
C TRP A 33 2.30 13.20 10.68
N MET A 34 1.41 12.58 11.47
CA MET A 34 0.84 11.27 11.14
C MET A 34 0.00 11.33 9.85
N TRP A 35 -0.81 12.37 9.69
CA TRP A 35 -1.57 12.61 8.46
C TRP A 35 -0.67 12.81 7.25
N PHE A 36 0.43 13.57 7.41
CA PHE A 36 1.39 13.79 6.34
C PHE A 36 2.12 12.51 5.93
N ALA A 37 2.56 11.72 6.91
CA ALA A 37 3.19 10.43 6.67
C ALA A 37 2.24 9.44 5.98
N ALA A 38 0.97 9.38 6.40
CA ALA A 38 -0.06 8.57 5.75
C ALA A 38 -0.29 9.01 4.30
N ALA A 39 -0.39 10.32 4.05
CA ALA A 39 -0.54 10.86 2.69
C ALA A 39 0.64 10.48 1.79
N LEU A 40 1.87 10.60 2.29
CA LEU A 40 3.08 10.20 1.55
C LEU A 40 3.06 8.71 1.21
N LEU A 41 2.67 7.85 2.16
CA LEU A 41 2.64 6.41 1.97
C LEU A 41 1.57 5.99 0.96
N MET A 42 0.37 6.59 1.04
CA MET A 42 -0.73 6.36 0.09
C MET A 42 -0.44 6.90 -1.31
N LEU A 43 0.51 7.84 -1.44
CA LEU A 43 0.92 8.40 -2.73
C LEU A 43 1.88 7.47 -3.50
N ILE A 44 2.64 6.62 -2.80
CA ILE A 44 3.62 5.70 -3.42
C ILE A 44 2.98 4.88 -4.56
N PRO A 45 1.83 4.18 -4.37
CA PRO A 45 1.23 3.37 -5.42
C PRO A 45 0.72 4.18 -6.62
N ILE A 46 0.45 5.47 -6.44
CA ILE A 46 0.01 6.39 -7.51
C ILE A 46 1.22 6.81 -8.33
N VAL A 47 2.28 7.28 -7.66
CA VAL A 47 3.53 7.68 -8.31
C VAL A 47 4.15 6.52 -9.07
N MET A 48 4.11 5.30 -8.52
CA MET A 48 4.57 4.10 -9.22
C MET A 48 3.92 3.93 -10.60
N VAL A 49 2.61 4.17 -10.72
CA VAL A 49 1.90 4.03 -12.01
C VAL A 49 2.32 5.12 -12.99
N VAL A 50 2.44 6.36 -12.52
CA VAL A 50 2.91 7.48 -13.36
C VAL A 50 4.33 7.20 -13.86
N LEU A 51 5.22 6.77 -12.96
CA LEU A 51 6.60 6.42 -13.32
C LEU A 51 6.66 5.24 -14.30
N THR A 52 5.72 4.28 -14.23
CA THR A 52 5.69 3.18 -15.22
C THR A 52 5.42 3.64 -16.65
N LEU A 53 4.81 4.82 -16.83
CA LEU A 53 4.55 5.39 -18.16
C LEU A 53 5.65 6.33 -18.63
N MET A 54 6.44 6.89 -17.71
CA MET A 54 7.43 7.93 -18.01
C MET A 54 8.88 7.42 -18.05
N VAL A 55 9.19 6.36 -17.30
CA VAL A 55 10.58 5.89 -17.11
C VAL A 55 10.85 4.67 -17.99
N PRO A 56 11.88 4.71 -18.85
CA PRO A 56 12.22 3.59 -19.72
C PRO A 56 12.83 2.42 -18.94
N TYR A 57 12.80 1.25 -19.56
CA TYR A 57 13.50 0.06 -19.09
C TYR A 57 15.02 0.29 -19.09
N PRO A 58 15.80 -0.21 -18.12
CA PRO A 58 15.43 -1.07 -16.98
C PRO A 58 15.13 -0.32 -15.67
N ALA A 59 15.27 1.02 -15.63
CA ALA A 59 15.19 1.77 -14.38
C ALA A 59 13.84 1.58 -13.66
N ILE A 60 12.75 1.57 -14.43
CA ILE A 60 11.40 1.39 -13.88
C ILE A 60 11.18 0.04 -13.18
N ARG A 61 11.85 -1.02 -13.67
CA ARG A 61 11.76 -2.37 -13.09
C ARG A 61 12.25 -2.35 -11.64
N TRP A 62 13.40 -1.74 -11.39
CA TRP A 62 13.97 -1.65 -10.05
C TRP A 62 13.15 -0.75 -9.14
N VAL A 63 12.64 0.38 -9.65
CA VAL A 63 11.74 1.27 -8.89
C VAL A 63 10.51 0.50 -8.42
N CYS A 64 9.88 -0.30 -9.29
CA CYS A 64 8.69 -1.07 -8.91
C CYS A 64 9.00 -2.16 -7.89
N ILE A 65 10.12 -2.88 -8.05
CA ILE A 65 10.52 -3.94 -7.12
C ILE A 65 10.83 -3.36 -5.73
N VAL A 66 11.60 -2.27 -5.66
CA VAL A 66 11.97 -1.64 -4.38
C VAL A 66 10.73 -1.07 -3.68
N ALA A 67 9.89 -0.34 -4.40
CA ALA A 67 8.68 0.24 -3.82
C ALA A 67 7.67 -0.83 -3.36
N ALA A 68 7.44 -1.86 -4.18
CA ALA A 68 6.57 -2.98 -3.80
C ALA A 68 7.15 -3.80 -2.64
N GLY A 69 8.47 -4.02 -2.61
CA GLY A 69 9.16 -4.68 -1.49
C GLY A 69 9.02 -3.90 -0.19
N PHE A 70 9.22 -2.58 -0.24
CA PHE A 70 9.01 -1.69 0.90
C PHE A 70 7.56 -1.76 1.41
N LEU A 71 6.57 -1.60 0.53
CA LEU A 71 5.16 -1.68 0.90
C LEU A 71 4.79 -3.07 1.43
N PHE A 72 5.37 -4.14 0.89
CA PHE A 72 5.15 -5.49 1.38
C PHE A 72 5.61 -5.63 2.83
N VAL A 73 6.86 -5.25 3.13
CA VAL A 73 7.41 -5.33 4.49
C VAL A 73 6.61 -4.45 5.45
N PHE A 74 6.30 -3.22 5.04
CA PHE A 74 5.48 -2.30 5.84
C PHE A 74 4.12 -2.90 6.22
N ASN A 75 3.41 -3.49 5.24
CA ASN A 75 2.12 -4.13 5.47
C ASN A 75 2.23 -5.40 6.32
N ALA A 76 3.27 -6.20 6.09
CA ALA A 76 3.50 -7.45 6.82
C ALA A 76 3.77 -7.20 8.31
N VAL A 77 4.51 -6.13 8.64
CA VAL A 77 4.71 -5.71 10.03
C VAL A 77 3.41 -5.17 10.62
N SER A 78 2.68 -4.34 9.85
CA SER A 78 1.48 -3.65 10.33
C SER A 78 0.29 -4.58 10.58
N VAL A 79 0.21 -5.76 9.95
CA VAL A 79 -0.92 -6.70 10.06
C VAL A 79 -1.25 -7.09 11.52
N HIS A 80 -0.25 -7.15 12.39
CA HIS A 80 -0.42 -7.50 13.80
C HIS A 80 -1.08 -6.39 14.63
N THR A 81 -1.08 -5.16 14.13
CA THR A 81 -1.56 -3.96 14.83
C THR A 81 -3.07 -3.78 14.66
N TYR A 82 -3.69 -4.42 13.66
CA TYR A 82 -5.12 -4.26 13.39
C TYR A 82 -5.96 -5.25 14.20
N PRO A 83 -6.94 -4.80 14.99
CA PRO A 83 -7.83 -5.69 15.74
C PRO A 83 -8.89 -6.36 14.84
N GLY A 84 -9.36 -5.67 13.80
CA GLY A 84 -10.42 -6.14 12.91
C GLY A 84 -10.00 -7.30 11.99
N HIS A 85 -10.82 -8.34 11.91
CA HIS A 85 -10.59 -9.48 11.01
C HIS A 85 -10.66 -9.07 9.52
N TYR A 86 -11.51 -8.11 9.18
CA TYR A 86 -11.66 -7.58 7.82
C TYR A 86 -10.41 -6.82 7.36
N ASP A 87 -9.76 -6.08 8.27
CA ASP A 87 -8.51 -5.36 7.99
C ASP A 87 -7.37 -6.32 7.68
N LYS A 88 -7.24 -7.38 8.48
CA LYS A 88 -6.24 -8.43 8.25
C LYS A 88 -6.41 -9.11 6.90
N PHE A 89 -7.65 -9.43 6.53
CA PHE A 89 -7.96 -10.01 5.23
C PHE A 89 -7.54 -9.08 4.08
N LEU A 90 -7.91 -7.80 4.13
CA LEU A 90 -7.53 -6.83 3.11
C LEU A 90 -6.02 -6.61 3.00
N ILE A 91 -5.32 -6.59 4.14
CA ILE A 91 -3.85 -6.50 4.15
C ILE A 91 -3.23 -7.74 3.50
N ILE A 92 -3.72 -8.95 3.80
CA ILE A 92 -3.24 -10.18 3.16
C ILE A 92 -3.45 -10.13 1.64
N VAL A 93 -4.63 -9.69 1.19
CA VAL A 93 -4.91 -9.48 -0.24
C VAL A 93 -3.95 -8.45 -0.84
N GLY A 94 -3.70 -7.34 -0.16
CA GLY A 94 -2.71 -6.35 -0.55
C GLY A 94 -1.29 -6.91 -0.66
N LEU A 95 -0.87 -7.76 0.29
CA LEU A 95 0.42 -8.44 0.27
C LEU A 95 0.55 -9.35 -0.96
N ALA A 96 -0.50 -10.08 -1.33
CA ALA A 96 -0.51 -10.88 -2.56
C ALA A 96 -0.31 -10.01 -3.81
N PHE A 97 -0.93 -8.84 -3.87
CA PHE A 97 -0.72 -7.88 -4.97
C PHE A 97 0.69 -7.27 -5.01
N ASN A 98 1.32 -7.05 -3.86
CA ASN A 98 2.74 -6.65 -3.81
C ASN A 98 3.64 -7.73 -4.41
N VAL A 99 3.44 -8.99 -4.01
CA VAL A 99 4.19 -10.13 -4.56
C VAL A 99 3.97 -10.24 -6.06
N LEU A 100 2.72 -10.09 -6.52
CA LEU A 100 2.41 -10.07 -7.95
C LEU A 100 3.11 -8.93 -8.68
N THR A 101 3.18 -7.73 -8.08
CA THR A 101 3.87 -6.57 -8.66
C THR A 101 5.36 -6.84 -8.81
N ILE A 102 5.99 -7.42 -7.78
CA ILE A 102 7.41 -7.82 -7.82
C ILE A 102 7.63 -8.88 -8.91
N TRP A 103 6.75 -9.89 -8.98
CA TRP A 103 6.84 -10.96 -9.97
C TRP A 103 6.68 -10.43 -11.39
N LEU A 104 5.67 -9.59 -11.67
CA LEU A 104 5.46 -8.97 -12.97
C LEU A 104 6.65 -8.08 -13.36
N ALA A 105 7.17 -7.27 -12.44
CA ALA A 105 8.35 -6.44 -12.68
C ALA A 105 9.60 -7.30 -12.95
N ALA A 106 9.77 -8.41 -12.23
CA ALA A 106 10.89 -9.34 -12.42
C ALA A 106 10.78 -10.14 -13.72
N ALA A 107 9.57 -10.52 -14.12
CA ALA A 107 9.25 -11.22 -15.36
C ALA A 107 9.31 -10.31 -16.59
N TRP A 108 9.34 -8.99 -16.41
CA TRP A 108 9.51 -8.01 -17.48
C TRP A 108 10.90 -8.15 -18.12
N ARG A 109 10.98 -9.02 -19.13
CA ARG A 109 12.13 -9.18 -20.00
C ARG A 109 12.12 -8.07 -21.06
N THR A 110 13.32 -7.55 -21.34
CA THR A 110 13.59 -6.60 -22.43
C THR A 110 12.86 -7.02 -23.71
N PRO A 111 12.20 -6.10 -24.44
CA PRO A 111 11.92 -6.36 -25.84
C PRO A 111 13.25 -6.71 -26.52
N ALA A 112 13.23 -7.80 -27.32
CA ALA A 112 14.38 -8.22 -28.12
C ALA A 112 14.76 -7.16 -29.15
#